data_AF-A0A154P0P1-F1
#
_entry.id   AF-A0A154P0P1-F1
#
_cell.length_a   1.000
_cell.length_b   1.000
_cell.length_c   1.000
_cell.angle_alpha   90.00
_cell.angle_beta   90.00
_cell.angle_gamma   90.00
#
_symmetry.space_group_name_H-M   'P 1'
#
loop_
_entity.id
_entity.type
_entity.pdbx_description
1 polymer ?
#
loop_
_entity_poly.entity_id
_entity_poly.type
_entity_poly.pdbx_seq_one_letter_code
_entity_poly.pdbx_strand_id
1 'polypeptide(L)'
;MIERWHRTLKSALMCSPKPWTEILSTVLLGLRTSYKEDILVSPAEMLYGTTLRIPGEFFINGDFAAEPPFFLEKHREFMRGLRPTPTAHHVKSRIFIPKDLHTCSHAFLRSDHVKAPLEQPYRGPYKITKRSSDTIFELDIDGTLTKINIDRLKPAYISKTDVDIASEPTQTDRVPEHQWSSTANIPTKTYSKKKVSFNLPLKKT
;
A
#
# COMPACT_ATOMS: atom_id res chain seq x y z
N MET A 1 -9.64 -4.63 -2.24
CA MET A 1 -9.74 -6.04 -2.71
C MET A 1 -9.09 -6.22 -4.08
N ILE A 2 -9.50 -5.44 -5.08
CA ILE A 2 -8.97 -5.53 -6.46
C ILE A 2 -7.47 -5.22 -6.54
N GLU A 3 -6.95 -4.28 -5.76
CA GLU A 3 -5.51 -3.96 -5.74
C GLU A 3 -4.64 -5.14 -5.33
N ARG A 4 -5.06 -5.90 -4.30
CA ARG A 4 -4.37 -7.12 -3.86
C ARG A 4 -4.45 -8.22 -4.94
N TRP A 5 -5.59 -8.32 -5.62
CA TRP A 5 -5.75 -9.24 -6.74
C TRP A 5 -4.84 -8.85 -7.93
N HIS A 6 -4.79 -7.57 -8.31
CA HIS A 6 -3.87 -7.06 -9.34
C HIS A 6 -2.41 -7.30 -9.00
N ARG A 7 -2.00 -7.12 -7.74
CA ARG A 7 -0.63 -7.44 -7.32
C ARG A 7 -0.32 -8.91 -7.55
N THR A 8 -1.23 -9.80 -7.14
CA THR A 8 -1.07 -11.25 -7.31
C THR A 8 -1.03 -11.64 -8.79
N LEU A 9 -1.92 -11.07 -9.61
CA LEU A 9 -1.96 -11.27 -11.06
C LEU A 9 -0.64 -10.84 -11.72
N LYS A 10 -0.15 -9.64 -11.40
CA LYS A 10 1.11 -9.12 -11.93
C LYS A 10 2.30 -10.00 -11.53
N SER A 11 2.38 -10.40 -10.27
CA SER A 11 3.43 -11.31 -9.79
C SER A 11 3.41 -12.64 -10.56
N ALA A 12 2.23 -13.24 -10.74
CA ALA A 12 2.11 -14.50 -11.49
C ALA A 12 2.51 -14.35 -12.97
N LEU A 13 2.19 -13.23 -13.61
CA LEU A 13 2.62 -12.94 -14.98
C LEU A 13 4.14 -12.72 -15.08
N MET A 14 4.76 -12.07 -14.08
CA MET A 14 6.21 -11.83 -14.03
C MET A 14 7.05 -13.09 -13.84
N CYS A 15 6.48 -14.16 -13.28
CA CYS A 15 7.20 -15.42 -13.05
C CYS A 15 7.48 -16.23 -14.33
N SER A 16 6.90 -15.85 -15.47
CA SER A 16 7.02 -16.60 -16.72
C SER A 16 7.76 -15.80 -17.79
N PRO A 17 8.67 -16.44 -18.56
CA PRO A 17 9.45 -15.76 -19.60
C PRO A 17 8.68 -15.52 -20.92
N LYS A 18 7.45 -16.05 -21.08
CA LYS A 18 6.67 -15.91 -22.33
C LYS A 18 5.81 -14.62 -22.33
N PRO A 19 5.27 -14.16 -23.48
CA PRO A 19 4.47 -12.93 -23.50
C PRO A 19 3.21 -13.09 -22.66
N TRP A 20 2.83 -12.01 -21.97
CA TRP A 20 1.72 -12.03 -21.00
C TRP A 20 0.37 -12.40 -21.63
N THR A 21 0.16 -12.09 -22.91
CA THR A 21 -1.08 -12.41 -23.65
C THR A 21 -1.30 -13.92 -23.82
N GLU A 22 -0.23 -14.70 -23.98
CA GLU A 22 -0.32 -16.17 -24.12
C GLU A 22 -0.58 -16.86 -22.78
N ILE A 23 -0.09 -16.29 -21.68
CA ILE A 23 -0.15 -16.89 -20.35
C ILE A 23 -1.36 -16.39 -19.54
N LEU A 24 -1.97 -15.27 -19.94
CA LEU A 24 -3.06 -14.64 -19.22
C LEU A 24 -4.20 -15.60 -18.87
N SER A 25 -4.67 -16.38 -19.85
CA SER A 25 -5.74 -17.36 -19.66
C SER A 25 -5.38 -18.41 -18.62
N THR A 26 -4.13 -18.88 -18.63
CA THR A 26 -3.61 -19.89 -17.69
C THR A 26 -3.48 -19.31 -16.28
N VAL A 27 -2.94 -18.10 -16.14
CA VAL A 27 -2.82 -17.43 -14.83
C VAL A 27 -4.19 -17.12 -14.24
N LEU A 28 -5.13 -16.62 -15.05
CA LEU A 28 -6.49 -16.36 -14.58
C LEU A 28 -7.20 -17.66 -14.16
N LEU A 29 -6.99 -18.76 -14.88
CA LEU A 29 -7.50 -20.07 -14.48
C LEU A 29 -6.89 -20.53 -13.16
N GLY A 30 -5.57 -20.42 -13.00
CA GLY A 30 -4.85 -20.75 -11.78
C GLY A 30 -5.33 -19.94 -10.58
N LEU A 31 -5.53 -18.63 -10.73
CA LEU A 31 -6.03 -17.76 -9.64
C LEU A 31 -7.49 -18.05 -9.26
N ARG A 32 -8.30 -18.56 -10.19
CA ARG A 32 -9.70 -18.97 -9.89
C ARG A 32 -9.78 -20.32 -9.20
N THR A 33 -8.81 -21.20 -9.45
CA THR A 33 -8.81 -22.57 -8.95
C THR A 33 -7.86 -22.78 -7.77
N SER A 34 -7.05 -21.78 -7.44
CA SER A 34 -6.17 -21.81 -6.27
C SER A 34 -6.97 -21.95 -4.97
N TYR A 35 -6.63 -22.96 -4.19
CA TYR A 35 -7.20 -23.18 -2.86
C TYR A 35 -6.74 -22.08 -1.91
N LYS A 36 -7.67 -21.49 -1.16
CA LYS A 36 -7.37 -20.46 -0.16
C LYS A 36 -7.60 -21.03 1.24
N GLU A 37 -6.51 -21.27 1.96
CA GLU A 37 -6.54 -21.86 3.31
C GLU A 37 -7.36 -21.02 4.30
N ASP A 38 -7.34 -19.69 4.19
CA ASP A 38 -8.09 -18.79 5.08
C ASP A 38 -9.61 -19.05 5.08
N ILE A 39 -10.15 -19.47 3.94
CA ILE A 39 -11.59 -19.71 3.73
C ILE A 39 -11.90 -21.18 3.41
N LEU A 40 -10.87 -22.02 3.37
CA LEU A 40 -10.92 -23.45 3.06
C LEU A 40 -11.62 -23.82 1.74
N VAL A 41 -11.64 -22.90 0.75
CA VAL A 41 -12.35 -23.07 -0.52
C VAL A 41 -11.64 -22.35 -1.66
N SER A 42 -11.76 -22.84 -2.90
CA SER A 42 -11.29 -22.12 -4.09
C SER A 42 -12.34 -21.11 -4.61
N PRO A 43 -11.93 -20.00 -5.26
CA PRO A 43 -12.89 -19.05 -5.85
C PRO A 43 -13.87 -19.68 -6.86
N ALA A 44 -13.41 -20.66 -7.62
CA ALA A 44 -14.21 -21.43 -8.56
C ALA A 44 -15.26 -22.30 -7.83
N GLU A 45 -14.87 -23.00 -6.77
CA GLU A 45 -15.82 -23.76 -5.93
C GLU A 45 -16.87 -22.85 -5.30
N MET A 46 -16.48 -21.68 -4.81
CA MET A 46 -17.41 -20.73 -4.21
C MET A 46 -18.43 -20.20 -5.22
N LEU A 47 -18.05 -20.07 -6.50
CA LEU A 47 -18.93 -19.58 -7.56
C LEU A 47 -19.83 -20.68 -8.12
N TYR A 48 -19.27 -21.87 -8.39
CA TYR A 48 -19.95 -22.95 -9.09
C TYR A 48 -20.51 -24.04 -8.16
N GLY A 49 -20.16 -24.01 -6.87
CA GLY A 49 -20.53 -25.04 -5.89
C GLY A 49 -19.74 -26.35 -6.03
N THR A 50 -18.81 -26.43 -6.98
CA THR A 50 -18.03 -27.64 -7.29
C THR A 50 -16.61 -27.29 -7.71
N THR A 51 -15.66 -28.20 -7.45
CA THR A 51 -14.27 -28.10 -7.91
C THR A 51 -14.20 -28.12 -9.43
N LEU A 52 -13.59 -27.11 -10.05
CA LEU A 52 -13.32 -27.13 -11.49
C LEU A 52 -12.19 -28.13 -11.79
N ARG A 53 -12.43 -29.02 -12.74
CA ARG A 53 -11.40 -29.91 -13.29
C ARG A 53 -10.44 -29.11 -14.17
N ILE A 54 -9.17 -29.04 -13.78
CA ILE A 54 -8.14 -28.26 -14.49
C ILE A 54 -7.38 -29.18 -15.45
N PRO A 55 -6.91 -28.72 -16.62
CA PRO A 55 -6.09 -29.53 -17.54
C PRO A 55 -4.92 -30.28 -16.86
N GLY A 56 -4.28 -29.70 -15.84
CA GLY A 56 -3.19 -30.34 -15.08
C GLY A 56 -3.62 -31.51 -14.17
N GLU A 57 -4.90 -31.62 -13.84
CA GLU A 57 -5.48 -32.70 -13.01
C GLU A 57 -5.79 -33.96 -13.83
N PHE A 58 -5.98 -33.83 -15.15
CA PHE A 58 -6.27 -34.94 -16.06
C PHE A 58 -5.03 -35.77 -16.42
N PHE A 59 -3.82 -35.22 -16.27
CA PHE A 59 -2.60 -35.93 -16.64
C PHE A 59 -2.11 -36.83 -15.50
N ILE A 60 -2.67 -38.04 -15.45
CA ILE A 60 -2.07 -39.19 -14.77
C ILE A 60 -0.77 -39.52 -15.53
N ASN A 61 0.29 -39.96 -14.83
CA ASN A 61 1.52 -40.47 -15.46
C ASN A 61 1.21 -41.79 -16.20
N GLY A 62 0.53 -41.72 -17.34
CA GLY A 62 0.34 -42.82 -18.28
C GLY A 62 1.01 -42.44 -19.59
N ASP A 63 1.86 -43.32 -20.11
CA ASP A 63 2.43 -43.21 -21.44
C ASP A 63 1.30 -43.40 -22.47
N PHE A 64 0.72 -42.30 -22.91
CA PHE A 64 -0.23 -42.32 -24.02
C PHE A 64 0.57 -42.40 -25.32
N ALA A 65 0.39 -43.49 -26.07
CA ALA A 65 1.02 -43.70 -27.38
C ALA A 65 0.77 -42.48 -28.29
N ALA A 66 1.85 -41.94 -28.84
CA ALA A 66 1.90 -40.69 -29.57
C ALA A 66 1.24 -40.79 -30.96
N GLU A 67 0.51 -39.73 -31.35
CA GLU A 67 0.50 -39.11 -32.70
C GLU A 67 -0.54 -37.94 -32.76
N PRO A 68 -0.30 -36.80 -33.45
CA PRO A 68 0.95 -36.11 -33.82
C PRO A 68 0.98 -34.61 -33.34
N PRO A 69 2.10 -33.85 -33.46
CA PRO A 69 3.16 -33.88 -32.43
C PRO A 69 3.72 -32.47 -32.00
N PHE A 70 3.21 -31.36 -32.53
CA PHE A 70 3.78 -30.01 -32.32
C PHE A 70 3.57 -29.39 -30.91
N PHE A 71 2.28 -29.18 -30.66
CA PHE A 71 1.78 -28.16 -29.77
C PHE A 71 1.30 -28.73 -28.44
N LEU A 72 0.66 -29.91 -28.49
CA LEU A 72 0.11 -30.56 -27.31
C LEU A 72 1.20 -31.07 -26.37
N GLU A 73 2.30 -31.59 -26.91
CA GLU A 73 3.41 -32.07 -26.09
C GLU A 73 4.09 -30.92 -25.34
N LYS A 74 4.44 -29.85 -26.06
CA LYS A 74 4.96 -28.60 -25.46
C LYS A 74 3.99 -27.98 -24.42
N HIS A 75 2.68 -28.05 -24.68
CA HIS A 75 1.67 -27.56 -23.74
C HIS A 75 1.57 -28.45 -22.50
N ARG A 76 1.61 -29.77 -22.67
CA ARG A 76 1.60 -30.75 -21.56
C ARG A 76 2.83 -30.62 -20.68
N GLU A 77 4.01 -30.46 -21.28
CA GLU A 77 5.25 -30.17 -20.56
C GLU A 77 5.15 -28.86 -19.78
N PHE A 78 4.63 -27.80 -20.42
CA PHE A 78 4.41 -26.51 -19.75
C PHE A 78 3.47 -26.64 -18.56
N MET A 79 2.34 -27.34 -18.72
CA MET A 79 1.37 -27.57 -17.64
C MET A 79 1.95 -28.40 -16.50
N ARG A 80 2.82 -29.37 -16.81
CA ARG A 80 3.52 -30.21 -15.81
C ARG A 80 4.47 -29.37 -14.94
N GLY A 81 5.07 -28.31 -15.50
CA GLY A 81 5.98 -27.40 -14.79
C GLY A 81 5.30 -26.40 -13.84
N LEU A 82 3.98 -26.21 -13.90
CA LEU A 82 3.26 -25.17 -13.15
C LEU A 82 2.89 -25.56 -11.70
N ARG A 83 3.59 -26.51 -11.07
CA ARG A 83 3.25 -26.97 -9.72
C ARG A 83 3.36 -25.84 -8.68
N PRO A 84 2.29 -25.55 -7.91
CA PRO A 84 2.34 -24.52 -6.87
C PRO A 84 3.35 -24.85 -5.78
N THR A 85 4.13 -23.84 -5.35
CA THR A 85 5.01 -23.93 -4.18
C THR A 85 4.28 -23.38 -2.96
N PRO A 86 4.37 -24.00 -1.77
CA PRO A 86 3.71 -23.50 -0.56
C PRO A 86 4.17 -22.08 -0.22
N THR A 87 3.20 -21.21 0.07
CA THR A 87 3.40 -19.78 0.30
C THR A 87 3.67 -19.51 1.78
N ALA A 88 4.79 -18.86 2.09
CA ALA A 88 5.10 -18.43 3.45
C ALA A 88 4.24 -17.22 3.87
N HIS A 89 3.71 -17.28 5.10
CA HIS A 89 2.77 -16.30 5.63
C HIS A 89 3.51 -15.17 6.35
N HIS A 90 3.64 -13.98 5.75
CA HIS A 90 4.27 -12.83 6.39
C HIS A 90 3.25 -11.83 6.97
N VAL A 91 3.16 -11.88 8.31
CA VAL A 91 2.96 -10.79 9.30
C VAL A 91 1.69 -9.91 9.24
N LYS A 92 1.01 -9.84 10.40
CA LYS A 92 -0.01 -8.85 10.76
C LYS A 92 0.68 -7.55 11.20
N SER A 93 0.73 -6.52 10.35
CA SER A 93 1.12 -5.18 10.82
C SER A 93 -0.09 -4.55 11.54
N ARG A 94 0.17 -3.90 12.70
CA ARG A 94 -0.83 -3.07 13.36
C ARG A 94 -0.72 -1.65 12.79
N ILE A 95 -1.80 -1.14 12.22
CA ILE A 95 -1.86 0.23 11.70
C ILE A 95 -1.83 1.17 12.90
N PHE A 96 -0.91 2.14 12.90
CA PHE A 96 -0.81 3.16 13.94
C PHE A 96 -1.67 4.37 13.57
N ILE A 97 -2.64 4.71 14.42
CA ILE A 97 -3.52 5.87 14.25
C ILE A 97 -3.24 6.86 15.39
N PRO A 98 -2.93 8.14 15.11
CA PRO A 98 -2.76 9.16 16.13
C PRO A 98 -4.07 9.41 16.89
N LYS A 99 -4.06 9.32 18.22
CA LYS A 99 -5.26 9.52 19.06
C LYS A 99 -5.81 10.94 18.99
N ASP A 100 -4.93 11.91 18.73
CA ASP A 100 -5.27 13.34 18.74
C ASP A 100 -6.17 13.76 17.55
N LEU A 101 -6.33 12.89 16.55
CA LEU A 101 -7.21 13.13 15.39
C LEU A 101 -8.70 13.20 15.80
N HIS A 102 -9.07 12.52 16.88
CA HIS A 102 -10.44 12.57 17.41
C HIS A 102 -10.75 13.88 18.14
N THR A 103 -9.73 14.58 18.65
CA THR A 103 -9.90 15.78 19.47
C THR A 103 -9.49 17.07 18.77
N CYS A 104 -8.64 17.01 17.74
CA CYS A 104 -8.08 18.20 17.08
C CYS A 104 -9.11 19.02 16.31
N SER A 105 -9.07 20.36 16.34
CA SER A 105 -9.99 21.19 15.56
C SER A 105 -9.63 21.25 14.07
N HIS A 106 -8.33 21.14 13.77
CA HIS A 106 -7.79 21.22 12.42
C HIS A 106 -6.88 20.03 12.12
N ALA A 107 -6.75 19.68 10.85
CA ALA A 107 -5.82 18.65 10.38
C ALA A 107 -5.14 19.05 9.08
N PHE A 108 -3.91 18.58 8.93
CA PHE A 108 -3.13 18.64 7.70
C PHE A 108 -3.53 17.50 6.77
N LEU A 109 -3.75 17.82 5.49
CA LEU A 109 -4.11 16.85 4.46
C LEU A 109 -2.88 16.45 3.63
N ARG A 110 -2.60 15.14 3.52
CA ARG A 110 -1.51 14.62 2.69
C ARG A 110 -1.84 14.73 1.20
N SER A 111 -0.89 15.25 0.44
CA SER A 111 -0.94 15.23 -1.02
C SER A 111 -0.32 13.94 -1.56
N ASP A 112 -1.13 13.12 -2.24
CA ASP A 112 -0.72 11.81 -2.75
C ASP A 112 -0.31 11.82 -4.23
N HIS A 113 -0.27 13.00 -4.86
CA HIS A 113 0.22 13.13 -6.24
C HIS A 113 1.75 13.02 -6.32
N VAL A 114 2.27 12.87 -7.54
CA VAL A 114 3.71 12.95 -7.80
C VAL A 114 4.18 14.37 -7.52
N LYS A 115 4.95 14.53 -6.45
CA LYS A 115 5.38 15.84 -5.93
C LYS A 115 6.47 16.46 -6.79
N ALA A 116 6.38 17.77 -6.98
CA ALA A 116 7.50 18.55 -7.51
C ALA A 116 8.64 18.65 -6.48
N PRO A 117 9.88 18.95 -6.91
CA PRO A 117 10.97 19.25 -5.98
C PRO A 117 10.57 20.36 -5.00
N LEU A 118 10.84 20.14 -3.71
CA LEU A 118 10.52 21.06 -2.61
C LEU A 118 9.02 21.35 -2.38
N GLU A 119 8.12 20.60 -3.00
CA GLU A 119 6.69 20.70 -2.71
C GLU A 119 6.35 20.13 -1.32
N GLN A 120 5.59 20.88 -0.54
CA GLN A 120 5.16 20.43 0.78
C GLN A 120 4.26 19.18 0.69
N PRO A 121 4.54 18.11 1.47
CA PRO A 121 3.78 16.86 1.38
C PRO A 121 2.38 16.95 2.00
N TYR A 122 2.11 17.98 2.79
CA TYR A 122 0.81 18.23 3.40
C TYR A 122 0.36 19.65 3.10
N ARG A 123 -0.95 19.84 2.93
CA ARG A 123 -1.56 21.15 2.70
C ARG A 123 -2.42 21.53 3.90
N GLY A 124 -2.27 22.80 4.30
CA GLY A 124 -3.13 23.56 5.22
C GLY A 124 -3.29 22.96 6.61
N PRO A 125 -3.65 23.75 7.62
CA PRO A 125 -4.56 23.26 8.64
C PRO A 125 -6.00 23.47 8.16
N TYR A 126 -6.68 22.39 7.77
CA TYR A 126 -8.09 22.45 7.40
C TYR A 126 -8.98 22.17 8.59
N LYS A 127 -10.08 22.92 8.71
CA LYS A 127 -11.05 22.75 9.79
C LYS A 127 -11.80 21.43 9.61
N ILE A 128 -11.85 20.63 10.67
CA ILE A 128 -12.67 19.41 10.70
C ILE A 128 -14.09 19.81 11.06
N THR A 129 -15.01 19.67 10.11
CA THR A 129 -16.41 20.02 10.30
C THR A 129 -17.18 18.87 10.97
N LYS A 130 -16.98 17.64 10.49
CA LYS A 130 -17.63 16.45 11.04
C LYS A 130 -16.68 15.26 11.07
N ARG A 131 -16.90 14.38 12.04
CA ARG A 131 -16.25 13.06 12.14
C ARG A 131 -17.33 12.01 11.93
N SER A 132 -17.43 11.47 10.73
CA SER A 132 -18.53 10.56 10.37
C SER A 132 -18.27 9.12 10.81
N SER A 133 -17.01 8.70 10.91
CA SER A 133 -16.60 7.40 11.46
C SER A 133 -15.18 7.48 12.01
N ASP A 134 -14.69 6.37 12.56
CA ASP A 134 -13.29 6.23 13.01
C ASP A 134 -12.26 6.43 11.88
N THR A 135 -12.70 6.25 10.62
CA THR A 135 -11.83 6.32 9.44
C THR A 135 -12.13 7.47 8.50
N ILE A 136 -13.31 8.10 8.57
CA ILE A 136 -13.75 9.14 7.61
C ILE A 136 -14.08 10.44 8.34
N PHE A 137 -13.39 11.50 7.90
CA PHE A 137 -13.50 12.86 8.41
C PHE A 137 -13.94 13.79 7.29
N GLU A 138 -14.76 14.77 7.63
CA GLU A 138 -15.17 15.84 6.72
C GLU A 138 -14.40 17.11 7.05
N LEU A 139 -13.63 17.60 6.08
CA LEU A 139 -12.84 18.82 6.20
C LEU A 139 -13.43 19.90 5.29
N ASP A 140 -13.40 21.13 5.78
CA ASP A 140 -13.67 22.32 4.97
C ASP A 140 -12.39 22.75 4.26
N ILE A 141 -12.35 22.49 2.95
CA ILE A 141 -11.23 22.84 2.08
C ILE A 141 -11.73 23.96 1.17
N ASP A 142 -11.26 25.18 1.42
CA ASP A 142 -11.58 26.37 0.61
C ASP A 142 -13.11 26.56 0.40
N GLY A 143 -13.93 26.27 1.42
CA GLY A 143 -15.39 26.37 1.38
C GLY A 143 -16.11 25.11 0.90
N THR A 144 -15.37 24.06 0.49
CA THR A 144 -15.93 22.78 0.02
C THR A 144 -15.73 21.69 1.07
N LEU A 145 -16.86 21.11 1.52
CA LEU A 145 -16.84 19.98 2.45
C LEU A 145 -16.43 18.69 1.73
N THR A 146 -15.24 18.18 2.07
CA THR A 146 -14.66 16.98 1.45
C THR A 146 -14.49 15.86 2.47
N LYS A 147 -14.94 14.65 2.10
CA LYS A 147 -14.76 13.43 2.90
C LYS A 147 -13.39 12.81 2.65
N ILE A 148 -12.61 12.65 3.69
CA ILE A 148 -11.22 12.19 3.63
C ILE A 148 -11.00 11.07 4.63
N ASN A 149 -10.19 10.08 4.23
CA ASN A 149 -9.78 8.98 5.10
C ASN A 149 -8.68 9.43 6.09
N ILE A 150 -8.74 8.93 7.32
CA ILE A 150 -7.78 9.18 8.40
C ILE A 150 -6.31 8.92 8.01
N ASP A 151 -6.06 7.96 7.11
CA ASP A 151 -4.72 7.61 6.63
C ASP A 151 -4.01 8.77 5.88
N ARG A 152 -4.78 9.76 5.43
CA ARG A 152 -4.30 10.97 4.75
C ARG A 152 -4.22 12.18 5.66
N LEU A 153 -4.60 12.04 6.93
CA LEU A 153 -4.69 13.15 7.86
C LEU A 153 -3.58 13.12 8.90
N LYS A 154 -3.15 14.30 9.31
CA LYS A 154 -2.26 14.51 10.43
C LYS A 154 -2.84 15.62 11.32
N PRO A 155 -2.94 15.45 12.65
CA PRO A 155 -3.51 16.49 13.50
C PRO A 155 -2.68 17.78 13.40
N ALA A 156 -3.37 18.92 13.36
CA ALA A 156 -2.74 20.23 13.43
C ALA A 156 -2.87 20.79 14.85
N TYR A 157 -1.75 21.18 15.43
CA TYR A 157 -1.70 21.84 16.73
C TYR A 157 -1.58 23.34 16.48
N ILE A 158 -2.68 24.07 16.70
CA ILE A 158 -2.77 25.51 16.48
C ILE A 158 -3.08 26.16 17.82
N SER A 159 -2.39 27.24 18.15
CA SER A 159 -2.67 28.03 19.35
C SER A 159 -3.94 28.86 19.14
N LYS A 160 -4.76 29.04 20.18
CA LYS A 160 -6.04 29.76 20.07
C LYS A 160 -5.90 31.21 19.57
N THR A 161 -4.72 31.82 19.70
CA THR A 161 -4.38 33.15 19.21
C THR A 161 -4.22 33.26 17.69
N ASP A 162 -3.99 32.15 16.98
CA ASP A 162 -3.74 32.18 15.53
C ASP A 162 -5.04 32.03 14.71
N VAL A 163 -6.15 31.67 15.35
CA VAL A 163 -7.44 31.41 14.68
C VAL A 163 -8.10 32.71 14.22
N ASP A 164 -7.87 33.83 14.93
CA ASP A 164 -8.47 35.13 14.63
C ASP A 164 -7.78 35.86 13.47
N ILE A 165 -6.58 35.42 13.07
CA ILE A 165 -5.81 36.05 11.97
C ILE A 165 -6.28 35.53 10.60
N ALA A 166 -6.91 34.35 10.54
CA ALA A 166 -7.31 33.72 9.27
C ALA A 166 -8.70 34.14 8.77
N SER A 167 -9.48 34.89 9.55
CA SER A 167 -10.87 35.27 9.22
C SER A 167 -11.07 36.70 8.70
N GLU A 168 -10.02 37.51 8.57
CA GLU A 168 -10.13 38.86 7.96
C GLU A 168 -9.47 38.91 6.58
N PRO A 169 -10.13 39.48 5.55
CA PRO A 169 -9.49 39.76 4.27
C PRO A 169 -8.68 41.05 4.41
N THR A 170 -7.49 40.98 5.01
CA THR A 170 -6.65 42.16 5.17
C THR A 170 -5.76 42.36 3.95
N GLN A 171 -6.09 43.46 3.29
CA GLN A 171 -5.40 44.12 2.19
C GLN A 171 -3.87 44.12 2.35
N THR A 172 -3.21 44.03 1.20
CA THR A 172 -1.81 44.39 0.98
C THR A 172 -1.48 45.75 1.59
N ASP A 173 -0.67 45.78 2.66
CA ASP A 173 0.58 46.54 2.70
C ASP A 173 1.23 46.52 4.10
N ARG A 174 2.57 46.45 4.06
CA ARG A 174 3.58 46.63 5.14
C ARG A 174 3.96 45.40 5.98
N VAL A 175 5.17 44.93 5.72
CA VAL A 175 5.96 44.04 6.57
C VAL A 175 6.44 44.81 7.83
N PRO A 176 6.18 44.32 9.05
CA PRO A 176 7.02 44.64 10.19
C PRO A 176 8.08 43.54 10.35
N GLU A 177 9.34 43.98 10.29
CA GLU A 177 10.55 43.21 10.50
C GLU A 177 10.48 42.43 11.82
N HIS A 178 10.53 41.09 11.76
CA HIS A 178 10.60 40.23 12.94
C HIS A 178 12.06 40.02 13.35
N GLN A 179 12.44 40.71 14.41
CA GLN A 179 13.73 40.58 15.07
C GLN A 179 13.75 39.30 15.91
N TRP A 180 14.46 38.26 15.46
CA TRP A 180 14.67 37.05 16.26
C TRP A 180 15.57 37.36 17.46
N SER A 181 14.99 37.59 18.63
CA SER A 181 15.70 37.46 19.90
C SER A 181 15.69 36.00 20.33
N SER A 182 16.79 35.31 20.05
CA SER A 182 17.01 33.92 20.48
C SER A 182 17.42 33.90 21.96
N THR A 183 16.46 33.72 22.85
CA THR A 183 16.73 33.31 24.24
C THR A 183 15.72 32.27 24.70
N ALA A 184 15.84 31.05 24.19
CA ALA A 184 15.21 29.88 24.79
C ALA A 184 16.28 28.80 24.99
N ASN A 185 16.81 28.74 26.21
CA ASN A 185 17.67 27.64 26.67
C ASN A 185 16.82 26.36 26.77
N ILE A 186 16.78 25.56 25.71
CA ILE A 186 16.21 24.21 25.74
C ILE A 186 17.35 23.21 25.98
N PRO A 187 17.37 22.46 27.10
CA PRO A 187 18.41 21.47 27.34
C PRO A 187 18.29 20.31 26.35
N THR A 188 19.32 20.14 25.52
CA THR A 188 19.44 19.05 24.55
C THR A 188 19.74 17.74 25.29
N LYS A 189 18.81 16.78 25.27
CA LYS A 189 19.08 15.42 25.78
C LYS A 189 19.91 14.65 24.75
N THR A 190 21.20 14.50 25.00
CA THR A 190 22.09 13.64 24.19
C THR A 190 21.96 12.18 24.66
N TYR A 191 21.52 11.28 23.78
CA TYR A 191 21.65 9.84 24.01
C TYR A 191 23.10 9.39 23.80
N SER A 192 23.60 8.54 24.70
CA SER A 192 24.94 7.96 24.64
C SER A 192 25.15 7.20 23.32
N LYS A 193 26.19 7.56 22.57
CA LYS A 193 26.56 6.92 21.30
C LYS A 193 27.09 5.51 21.57
N LYS A 194 26.34 4.48 21.19
CA LYS A 194 26.83 3.09 21.15
C LYS A 194 27.82 2.96 19.98
N LYS A 195 29.10 2.77 20.29
CA LYS A 195 30.17 2.58 19.31
C LYS A 195 30.01 1.19 18.68
N VAL A 196 29.82 1.12 17.36
CA VAL A 196 29.74 -0.14 16.60
C VAL A 196 31.03 -0.30 15.81
N SER A 197 31.75 -1.40 16.04
CA SER A 197 32.95 -1.79 15.30
C SER A 197 32.63 -2.92 14.35
N PHE A 198 33.16 -2.86 13.13
CA PHE A 198 33.07 -3.92 12.13
C PHE A 198 34.40 -4.67 12.07
N ASN A 199 34.38 -5.99 12.29
CA ASN A 199 35.54 -6.86 12.06
C ASN A 199 35.47 -7.36 10.62
N LEU A 200 36.37 -6.87 9.77
CA LEU A 200 36.56 -7.39 8.42
C LEU A 200 37.63 -8.50 8.45
N PRO A 201 37.39 -9.68 7.85
CA PRO A 201 38.39 -10.73 7.77
C PRO A 201 39.51 -10.34 6.79
N LEU A 202 40.75 -10.56 7.23
CA LEU A 202 41.96 -10.34 6.43
C LEU A 202 41.94 -11.25 5.20
N LYS A 203 42.13 -10.63 4.03
CA LYS A 203 42.31 -11.30 2.75
C LYS A 203 43.66 -12.03 2.80
N LYS A 204 43.66 -13.36 2.80
CA LYS A 204 44.88 -14.17 2.66
C LYS A 204 45.46 -13.95 1.27
N THR A 205 46.71 -13.53 1.23
CA THR A 205 47.58 -13.48 0.05
C THR A 205 47.92 -14.88 -0.43
#